data_AF-A0A399MAH2-F1
#
_entry.id   AF-A0A399MAH2-F1
#
_cell.length_a   1.000
_cell.length_b   1.000
_cell.length_c   1.000
_cell.angle_alpha   90.00
_cell.angle_beta   90.00
_cell.angle_gamma   90.00
#
_symmetry.space_group_name_H-M   'P 1'
#
loop_
_entity.id
_entity.type
_entity.pdbx_description
1 polymer ?
#
loop_
_entity_poly.entity_id
_entity_poly.type
_entity_poly.pdbx_seq_one_letter_code
_entity_poly.pdbx_strand_id
1 'polypeptide(L)'
;MLRGTEALRAILQQPLDYLHPHRGVVPALFGEPAARALLNQSLLRGLELSCPDPQQLKRNRWTDCWVAQWQHLPAVARLMGAHLMWPQLARGARMRELDAPTRAFARIDLGSRPTVAVSEADGLEQSFGALGLAALAAWHQHIPEALMRRLLLQFSPRVVELQKNLPLLTPNPSLFILAVQHARIHQNAS
;
A
#
# COMPACT_ATOMS: atom_id res chain seq x y z
N MET A 1 4.07 -16.28 13.82
CA MET A 1 2.93 -15.36 13.58
C MET A 1 2.76 -14.50 14.81
N LEU A 2 3.03 -13.20 14.72
CA LEU A 2 2.75 -12.24 15.80
C LEU A 2 1.24 -12.26 16.09
N ARG A 3 0.85 -12.27 17.37
CA ARG A 3 -0.56 -12.12 17.74
C ARG A 3 -1.05 -10.78 17.16
N GLY A 4 -2.31 -10.68 16.73
CA GLY A 4 -2.80 -9.49 16.00
C GLY A 4 -2.50 -8.13 16.69
N THR A 5 -2.44 -8.11 18.02
CA THR A 5 -2.05 -6.95 18.82
C THR A 5 -0.55 -6.60 18.71
N GLU A 6 0.33 -7.59 18.61
CA GLU A 6 1.78 -7.38 18.42
C GLU A 6 2.08 -6.86 17.01
N ALA A 7 1.41 -7.40 15.99
CA ALA A 7 1.51 -6.90 14.62
C ALA A 7 1.05 -5.43 14.53
N LEU A 8 -0.08 -5.11 15.17
CA LEU A 8 -0.56 -3.73 15.25
C LEU A 8 0.43 -2.82 15.99
N ARG A 9 1.02 -3.29 17.09
CA ARG A 9 2.05 -2.55 17.83
C ARG A 9 3.27 -2.27 16.95
N ALA A 10 3.75 -3.26 16.20
CA ALA A 10 4.86 -3.09 15.27
C ALA A 10 4.54 -2.03 14.22
N ILE A 11 3.34 -2.07 13.61
CA ILE A 11 2.92 -1.03 12.65
C ILE A 11 2.94 0.36 13.29
N LEU A 12 2.41 0.48 14.51
CA LEU A 12 2.31 1.77 15.19
C LEU A 12 3.67 2.33 15.61
N GLN A 13 4.61 1.47 16.01
CA GLN A 13 5.85 1.87 16.70
C GLN A 13 7.14 1.67 15.90
N GLN A 14 7.10 0.91 14.80
CA GLN A 14 8.30 0.51 14.03
C GLN A 14 8.19 0.90 12.55
N PRO A 15 8.02 2.20 12.21
CA PRO A 15 7.88 2.64 10.82
C PRO A 15 9.06 2.27 9.90
N LEU A 16 10.26 2.11 10.44
CA LEU A 16 11.42 1.68 9.66
C LEU A 16 11.29 0.26 9.09
N ASP A 17 10.35 -0.56 9.57
CA ASP A 17 10.12 -1.92 9.06
C ASP A 17 9.30 -1.92 7.76
N TYR A 18 8.68 -0.80 7.40
CA TYR A 18 7.85 -0.68 6.20
C TYR A 18 8.06 0.65 5.46
N LEU A 19 9.04 1.44 5.88
CA LEU A 19 9.37 2.71 5.21
C LEU A 19 9.91 2.42 3.81
N HIS A 20 9.30 3.06 2.81
CA HIS A 20 9.77 2.95 1.44
C HIS A 20 11.21 3.48 1.30
N PRO A 21 12.13 2.80 0.59
CA PRO A 21 13.55 3.19 0.49
C PRO A 21 13.79 4.63 0.01
N HIS A 22 12.96 5.13 -0.92
CA HIS A 22 13.03 6.53 -1.39
C HIS A 22 12.64 7.59 -0.33
N ARG A 23 12.19 7.19 0.86
CA ARG A 23 11.92 8.12 1.98
C ARG A 23 13.08 8.20 2.97
N GLY A 24 14.10 7.37 2.79
CA GLY A 24 15.26 7.30 3.66
C GLY A 24 15.80 5.88 3.73
N VAL A 25 17.12 5.77 3.79
CA VAL A 25 17.82 4.52 4.07
C VAL A 25 18.37 4.63 5.48
N VAL A 26 18.17 3.59 6.29
CA VAL A 26 18.76 3.51 7.62
C VAL A 26 20.22 3.11 7.46
N PRO A 27 21.21 3.95 7.84
CA PRO A 27 22.61 3.57 7.76
C PRO A 27 22.87 2.33 8.62
N ALA A 28 23.75 1.43 8.16
CA ALA A 28 24.03 0.16 8.85
C ALA A 28 24.49 0.33 10.32
N LEU A 29 25.13 1.47 10.63
CA LEU A 29 25.52 1.87 11.99
C LEU A 29 24.34 1.92 12.98
N PHE A 30 23.11 2.12 12.49
CA PHE A 30 21.89 2.13 13.29
C PHE A 30 21.13 0.79 13.24
N GLY A 31 21.81 -0.30 12.87
CA GLY A 31 21.25 -1.66 12.89
C GLY A 31 21.00 -2.20 14.30
N GLU A 32 21.70 -1.66 15.30
CA GLU A 32 21.51 -2.04 16.71
C GLU A 32 20.07 -1.78 17.18
N PRO A 33 19.42 -2.72 17.91
CA PRO A 33 18.02 -2.60 18.29
C PRO A 33 17.67 -1.30 19.03
N ALA A 34 18.55 -0.85 19.94
CA ALA A 34 18.34 0.39 20.68
C ALA A 34 18.42 1.63 19.78
N ALA A 35 19.40 1.66 18.87
CA ALA A 35 19.57 2.74 17.91
C ALA A 35 18.38 2.82 16.93
N ARG A 36 17.93 1.66 16.42
CA ARG A 36 16.74 1.55 15.57
C ARG A 36 15.48 2.02 16.30
N ALA A 37 15.31 1.69 17.57
CA ALA A 37 14.18 2.15 18.37
C ALA A 37 14.15 3.68 18.51
N LEU A 38 15.30 4.32 18.75
CA LEU A 38 15.41 5.78 18.80
C LEU A 38 15.09 6.44 17.44
N LEU A 39 15.53 5.84 16.34
CA LEU A 39 15.20 6.34 15.00
C LEU A 39 13.71 6.21 14.69
N ASN A 40 13.09 5.08 15.03
CA ASN A 40 11.64 4.90 14.90
C ASN A 40 10.87 5.98 15.66
N GLN A 41 11.23 6.25 16.93
CA GLN A 41 10.61 7.30 17.72
C GLN A 41 10.84 8.70 17.13
N SER A 42 12.05 8.97 16.63
CA SER A 42 12.39 10.25 16.00
C SER A 42 11.59 10.47 14.71
N LEU A 43 11.42 9.43 13.89
CA LEU A 43 10.59 9.46 12.69
C LEU A 43 9.12 9.68 13.02
N LEU A 44 8.58 8.97 14.02
CA LEU A 44 7.19 9.14 14.47
C LEU A 44 6.91 10.58 14.95
N ARG A 45 7.84 11.17 15.71
CA ARG A 45 7.75 12.57 16.17
C ARG A 45 7.85 13.56 15.01
N GLY A 46 8.87 13.40 14.14
CA GLY A 46 9.10 14.31 13.02
C GLY A 46 7.98 14.29 11.97
N LEU A 47 7.22 13.20 11.87
CA LEU A 47 6.05 13.07 10.99
C LEU A 47 4.71 13.33 11.71
N GLU A 48 4.76 13.70 12.99
CA GLU A 48 3.58 13.95 13.83
C GLU A 48 2.58 12.79 13.80
N LEU A 49 3.09 11.55 13.86
CA LEU A 49 2.27 10.34 13.83
C LEU A 49 1.87 9.94 15.25
N SER A 50 0.57 10.02 15.53
CA SER A 50 0.01 9.54 16.79
C SER A 50 0.29 8.04 16.98
N CYS A 51 0.60 7.65 18.21
CA CYS A 51 0.82 6.26 18.61
C CYS A 51 -0.24 5.87 19.66
N PRO A 52 -1.52 5.72 19.26
CA PRO A 52 -2.56 5.32 20.19
C PRO A 52 -2.26 3.93 20.76
N ASP A 53 -2.83 3.64 21.93
CA ASP A 53 -2.80 2.28 22.47
C ASP A 53 -3.48 1.33 21.47
N PRO A 54 -2.81 0.24 21.03
CA PRO A 54 -3.42 -0.79 20.17
C PRO A 54 -4.80 -1.29 20.64
N GLN A 55 -5.07 -1.28 21.95
CA GLN A 55 -6.35 -1.71 22.53
C GLN A 55 -7.48 -0.69 22.31
N GLN A 56 -7.15 0.59 22.14
CA GLN A 56 -8.13 1.67 21.95
C GLN A 56 -8.51 1.88 20.48
N LEU A 57 -7.76 1.28 19.56
CA LEU A 57 -8.02 1.39 18.13
C LEU A 57 -9.31 0.64 17.76
N LYS A 58 -10.26 1.30 17.09
CA LYS A 58 -11.46 0.64 16.57
C LYS A 58 -11.07 -0.41 15.54
N ARG A 59 -11.32 -1.69 15.84
CA ARG A 59 -11.02 -2.82 14.97
C ARG A 59 -12.28 -3.38 14.34
N ASN A 60 -12.19 -3.71 13.07
CA ASN A 60 -13.15 -4.49 12.33
C ASN A 60 -12.38 -5.52 11.47
N ARG A 61 -13.12 -6.37 10.75
CA ARG A 61 -12.52 -7.42 9.91
C ARG A 61 -11.55 -6.87 8.85
N TRP A 62 -11.80 -5.66 8.33
CA TRP A 62 -10.92 -5.01 7.36
C TRP A 62 -9.64 -4.49 8.01
N THR A 63 -9.73 -3.86 9.19
CA THR A 63 -8.57 -3.46 9.99
C THR A 63 -7.68 -4.67 10.28
N ASP A 64 -8.26 -5.79 10.71
CA ASP A 64 -7.51 -7.01 11.01
C ASP A 64 -6.85 -7.59 9.75
N CYS A 65 -7.54 -7.59 8.62
CA CYS A 65 -7.00 -8.02 7.34
C CYS A 65 -5.81 -7.14 6.91
N TRP A 66 -5.95 -5.82 7.00
CA TRP A 66 -4.88 -4.87 6.67
C TRP A 66 -3.66 -5.04 7.57
N VAL A 67 -3.85 -5.21 8.87
CA VAL A 67 -2.76 -5.45 9.82
C VAL A 67 -2.04 -6.77 9.47
N ALA A 68 -2.79 -7.83 9.16
CA ALA A 68 -2.21 -9.12 8.77
C ALA A 68 -1.45 -9.05 7.43
N GLN A 69 -1.85 -8.16 6.53
CA GLN A 69 -1.25 -8.01 5.20
C GLN A 69 -0.38 -6.76 5.08
N TRP A 70 -0.01 -6.11 6.19
CA TRP A 70 0.56 -4.76 6.19
C TRP A 70 1.74 -4.59 5.24
N GLN A 71 2.71 -5.51 5.33
CA GLN A 71 3.93 -5.53 4.51
C GLN A 71 3.67 -5.84 3.03
N HIS A 72 2.53 -6.46 2.72
CA HIS A 72 2.14 -6.81 1.35
C HIS A 72 1.27 -5.73 0.71
N LEU A 73 0.82 -4.71 1.47
CA LEU A 73 -0.07 -3.67 0.96
C LEU A 73 0.49 -2.93 -0.27
N PRO A 74 1.81 -2.66 -0.41
CA PRO A 74 2.35 -2.06 -1.63
C PRO A 74 2.16 -2.95 -2.87
N ALA A 75 2.39 -4.26 -2.73
CA ALA A 75 2.19 -5.21 -3.83
C ALA A 75 0.69 -5.38 -4.16
N VAL A 76 -0.17 -5.41 -3.13
CA VAL A 76 -1.63 -5.40 -3.29
C VAL A 76 -2.06 -4.14 -4.04
N ALA A 77 -1.59 -2.96 -3.63
CA ALA A 77 -1.89 -1.70 -4.32
C ALA A 77 -1.43 -1.75 -5.78
N ARG A 78 -0.21 -2.22 -6.06
CA ARG A 78 0.28 -2.35 -7.45
C ARG A 78 -0.67 -3.18 -8.31
N LEU A 79 -1.14 -4.33 -7.82
CA LEU A 79 -2.11 -5.18 -8.51
C LEU A 79 -3.46 -4.46 -8.73
N MET A 80 -3.98 -3.81 -7.70
CA MET A 80 -5.20 -3.01 -7.80
C MET A 80 -5.05 -1.89 -8.84
N GLY A 81 -3.91 -1.19 -8.85
CA GLY A 81 -3.60 -0.15 -9.82
C GLY A 81 -3.50 -0.66 -11.25
N ALA A 82 -2.84 -1.80 -11.46
CA ALA A 82 -2.77 -2.45 -12.77
C ALA A 82 -4.15 -2.84 -13.30
N HIS A 83 -5.03 -3.38 -12.44
CA HIS A 83 -6.42 -3.68 -12.79
C HIS A 83 -7.19 -2.41 -13.19
N LEU A 84 -7.09 -1.35 -12.40
CA LEU A 84 -7.76 -0.07 -12.67
C LEU A 84 -7.26 0.60 -13.97
N MET A 85 -5.98 0.42 -14.29
CA MET A 85 -5.34 1.01 -15.48
C MET A 85 -5.50 0.17 -16.75
N TRP A 86 -6.05 -1.05 -16.65
CA TRP A 86 -6.14 -1.97 -17.78
C TRP A 86 -6.81 -1.39 -19.04
N PRO A 87 -7.91 -0.60 -18.97
CA PRO A 87 -8.50 0.01 -20.16
C PRO A 87 -7.56 0.98 -20.89
N GLN A 88 -6.70 1.69 -20.17
CA GLN A 88 -5.69 2.58 -20.74
C GLN A 88 -4.55 1.77 -21.35
N LEU A 89 -4.07 0.74 -20.64
CA LEU A 89 -3.02 -0.14 -21.15
C LEU A 89 -3.43 -0.87 -22.42
N ALA A 90 -4.69 -1.29 -22.51
CA ALA A 90 -5.24 -1.95 -23.69
C ALA A 90 -5.28 -1.01 -24.90
N ARG A 91 -5.74 0.23 -24.72
CA ARG A 91 -5.78 1.24 -25.79
C ARG A 91 -4.38 1.65 -26.27
N GLY A 92 -3.42 1.76 -25.36
CA GLY A 92 -2.03 2.10 -25.71
C GLY A 92 -1.16 0.92 -26.16
N ALA A 93 -1.71 -0.30 -26.28
CA ALA A 93 -0.97 -1.54 -26.55
C ALA A 93 0.17 -1.85 -25.53
N ARG A 94 0.13 -1.25 -24.34
CA ARG A 94 1.16 -1.32 -23.28
C ARG A 94 1.03 -2.53 -22.36
N MET A 95 0.02 -3.38 -22.57
CA MET A 95 -0.21 -4.61 -21.77
C MET A 95 1.00 -5.57 -21.79
N ARG A 96 1.82 -5.50 -22.84
CA ARG A 96 3.03 -6.33 -22.99
C ARG A 96 4.18 -5.88 -22.08
N GLU A 97 4.13 -4.67 -21.55
CA GLU A 97 5.11 -4.16 -20.58
C GLU A 97 4.92 -4.76 -19.18
N LEU A 98 3.76 -5.38 -18.92
CA LEU A 98 3.50 -6.11 -17.68
C LEU A 98 4.14 -7.50 -17.69
N ASP A 99 4.61 -7.94 -16.52
CA ASP A 99 4.93 -9.36 -16.33
C ASP A 99 3.67 -10.24 -16.45
N ALA A 100 3.88 -11.54 -16.65
CA ALA A 100 2.78 -12.50 -16.81
C ALA A 100 1.77 -12.50 -15.63
N PRO A 101 2.20 -12.56 -14.35
CA PRO A 101 1.26 -12.58 -13.23
C PRO A 101 0.46 -11.27 -13.08
N THR A 102 1.10 -10.11 -13.21
CA THR A 102 0.39 -8.81 -13.13
C THR A 102 -0.59 -8.67 -14.27
N ARG A 103 -0.22 -9.09 -15.49
CA ARG A 103 -1.13 -9.08 -16.64
C ARG A 103 -2.32 -10.01 -16.44
N ALA A 104 -2.11 -11.21 -15.89
CA ALA A 104 -3.20 -12.14 -15.60
C ALA A 104 -4.19 -11.53 -14.60
N PHE A 105 -3.69 -10.92 -13.52
CA PHE A 105 -4.53 -10.25 -12.54
C PHE A 105 -5.29 -9.05 -13.11
N ALA A 106 -4.61 -8.16 -13.83
CA ALA A 106 -5.20 -6.93 -14.36
C ALA A 106 -6.37 -7.17 -15.33
N ARG A 107 -6.41 -8.37 -15.94
CA ARG A 107 -7.48 -8.80 -16.86
C ARG A 107 -8.76 -9.26 -16.20
N ILE A 108 -8.73 -9.60 -14.90
CA ILE A 108 -9.91 -10.10 -14.18
C ILE A 108 -11.04 -9.07 -14.31
N ASP A 109 -12.20 -9.50 -14.79
CA ASP A 109 -13.39 -8.65 -14.86
C ASP A 109 -14.05 -8.61 -13.48
N LEU A 110 -14.14 -7.40 -12.91
CA LEU A 110 -14.78 -7.13 -11.62
C LEU A 110 -15.88 -6.07 -11.77
N GLY A 111 -16.38 -5.89 -12.99
CA GLY A 111 -17.37 -4.89 -13.34
C GLY A 111 -16.75 -3.54 -13.72
N SER A 112 -17.49 -2.46 -13.43
CA SER A 112 -17.14 -1.11 -13.89
C SER A 112 -15.80 -0.65 -13.33
N ARG A 113 -14.93 -0.18 -14.23
CA ARG A 113 -13.65 0.45 -13.89
C ARG A 113 -13.80 1.95 -14.09
N PRO A 114 -13.44 2.78 -13.10
CA PRO A 114 -13.49 4.23 -13.27
C PRO A 114 -12.55 4.64 -14.40
N THR A 115 -12.98 5.60 -15.21
CA THR A 115 -12.08 6.22 -16.19
C THR A 115 -11.10 7.08 -15.41
N VAL A 116 -9.83 6.67 -15.40
CA VAL A 116 -8.77 7.45 -14.76
C VAL A 116 -7.86 8.02 -15.83
N ALA A 117 -7.70 9.34 -15.83
CA ALA A 117 -6.66 9.99 -16.63
C ALA A 117 -5.34 9.80 -15.88
N VAL A 118 -4.45 8.98 -16.44
CA VAL A 118 -3.09 8.86 -15.95
C VAL A 118 -2.19 9.48 -17.00
N SER A 119 -1.29 10.36 -16.57
CA SER A 119 -0.31 10.97 -17.46
C SER A 119 0.62 9.91 -18.04
N GLU A 120 0.81 9.89 -19.35
CA GLU A 120 1.78 9.01 -20.02
C GLU A 120 3.23 9.38 -19.70
N ALA A 121 3.46 10.59 -19.18
CA ALA A 121 4.78 11.05 -18.74
C ALA A 121 5.23 10.37 -17.43
N ASP A 122 4.29 9.82 -16.65
CA ASP A 122 4.62 9.07 -15.44
C ASP A 122 4.97 7.62 -15.79
N GLY A 123 6.03 7.08 -15.18
CA GLY A 123 6.40 5.67 -15.39
C GLY A 123 5.31 4.73 -14.87
N LEU A 124 5.07 3.62 -15.58
CA LEU A 124 3.98 2.67 -15.27
C LEU A 124 3.93 2.22 -13.81
N GLU A 125 5.09 1.92 -13.21
CA GLU A 125 5.14 1.50 -11.81
C GLU A 125 4.66 2.58 -10.85
N GLN A 126 4.96 3.85 -11.14
CA GLN A 126 4.46 4.97 -10.34
C GLN A 126 2.95 5.14 -10.53
N SER A 127 2.46 4.99 -11.75
CA SER A 127 1.04 5.02 -12.08
C SER A 127 0.25 3.91 -11.38
N PHE A 128 0.74 2.67 -11.39
CA PHE A 128 0.12 1.55 -10.68
C PHE A 128 0.14 1.79 -9.17
N GLY A 129 1.28 2.23 -8.63
CA GLY A 129 1.39 2.60 -7.22
C GLY A 129 0.37 3.67 -6.82
N ALA A 130 0.21 4.71 -7.64
CA ALA A 130 -0.69 5.84 -7.33
C ALA A 130 -2.16 5.44 -7.38
N LEU A 131 -2.58 4.73 -8.44
CA LEU A 131 -3.93 4.17 -8.56
C LEU A 131 -4.24 3.16 -7.46
N GLY A 132 -3.28 2.28 -7.17
CA GLY A 132 -3.37 1.31 -6.09
C GLY A 132 -3.53 1.96 -4.73
N LEU A 133 -2.71 2.97 -4.44
CA LEU A 133 -2.80 3.73 -3.21
C LEU A 133 -4.13 4.50 -3.14
N ALA A 134 -4.63 5.07 -4.24
CA ALA A 134 -5.96 5.69 -4.27
C ALA A 134 -7.06 4.69 -3.92
N ALA A 135 -6.96 3.46 -4.44
CA ALA A 135 -7.92 2.40 -4.17
C ALA A 135 -7.87 1.90 -2.72
N LEU A 136 -6.68 1.87 -2.09
CA LEU A 136 -6.55 1.62 -0.66
C LEU A 136 -7.06 2.81 0.16
N ALA A 137 -6.77 4.05 -0.25
CA ALA A 137 -7.20 5.27 0.42
C ALA A 137 -8.73 5.43 0.48
N ALA A 138 -9.45 4.86 -0.48
CA ALA A 138 -10.91 4.78 -0.46
C ALA A 138 -11.47 4.20 0.85
N TRP A 139 -10.71 3.32 1.52
CA TRP A 139 -11.11 2.66 2.76
C TRP A 139 -11.00 3.51 4.03
N HIS A 140 -10.68 4.80 3.94
CA HIS A 140 -10.47 5.70 5.09
C HIS A 140 -11.61 5.71 6.12
N GLN A 141 -12.87 5.45 5.72
CA GLN A 141 -14.00 5.36 6.65
C GLN A 141 -14.01 4.07 7.50
N HIS A 142 -13.33 3.02 7.02
CA HIS A 142 -13.30 1.69 7.65
C HIS A 142 -11.98 1.42 8.38
N ILE A 143 -10.91 2.11 7.99
CA ILE A 143 -9.56 1.90 8.50
C ILE A 143 -9.18 3.07 9.42
N PRO A 144 -8.71 2.79 10.65
CA PRO A 144 -8.29 3.84 11.57
C PRO A 144 -7.26 4.79 10.96
N GLU A 145 -7.42 6.08 11.21
CA GLU A 145 -6.55 7.14 10.66
C GLU A 145 -5.06 6.90 10.97
N ALA A 146 -4.75 6.40 12.17
CA ALA A 146 -3.38 6.06 12.56
C ALA A 146 -2.70 5.07 11.61
N LEU A 147 -3.48 4.13 11.04
CA LEU A 147 -3.01 3.22 10.00
C LEU A 147 -2.97 3.91 8.64
N MET A 148 -4.01 4.68 8.28
CA MET A 148 -4.05 5.41 7.01
C MET A 148 -2.83 6.34 6.81
N ARG A 149 -2.44 7.09 7.85
CA ARG A 149 -1.24 7.96 7.78
C ARG A 149 0.06 7.15 7.60
N ARG A 150 0.13 5.96 8.19
CA ARG A 150 1.30 5.06 8.08
C ARG A 150 1.34 4.31 6.77
N LEU A 151 0.19 4.04 6.13
CA LEU A 151 0.11 3.42 4.81
C LEU A 151 0.96 4.21 3.81
N LEU A 152 0.88 5.55 3.83
CA LEU A 152 1.61 6.44 2.92
C LEU A 152 3.14 6.26 3.00
N LEU A 153 3.67 5.82 4.15
CA LEU A 153 5.10 5.60 4.34
C LEU A 153 5.62 4.40 3.53
N GLN A 154 4.74 3.47 3.15
CA GLN A 154 5.10 2.29 2.35
C GLN A 154 5.27 2.59 0.86
N PHE A 155 4.92 3.81 0.42
CA PHE A 155 4.99 4.21 -0.99
C PHE A 155 6.03 5.31 -1.18
N SER A 156 6.65 5.40 -2.36
CA SER A 156 7.57 6.49 -2.67
C SER A 156 6.88 7.87 -2.58
N PRO A 157 7.62 8.96 -2.31
CA PRO A 157 7.06 10.32 -2.31
C PRO A 157 6.29 10.63 -3.61
N ARG A 158 6.87 10.27 -4.77
CA ARG A 158 6.25 10.49 -6.08
C ARG A 158 4.90 9.79 -6.24
N VAL A 159 4.77 8.54 -5.77
CA VAL A 159 3.49 7.82 -5.80
C VAL A 159 2.43 8.52 -4.96
N VAL A 160 2.81 9.02 -3.77
CA VAL A 160 1.89 9.75 -2.89
C VAL A 160 1.49 11.09 -3.50
N GLU A 161 2.39 11.80 -4.17
CA GLU A 161 2.07 13.04 -4.90
C GLU A 161 1.07 12.78 -6.04
N LEU A 162 1.33 11.76 -6.86
CA LEU A 162 0.44 11.39 -7.96
C LEU A 162 -0.94 10.99 -7.46
N GLN A 163 -1.00 10.22 -6.37
CA GLN A 163 -2.26 9.76 -5.80
C GLN A 163 -3.16 10.92 -5.34
N LYS A 164 -2.60 12.03 -4.85
CA LYS A 164 -3.37 13.20 -4.42
C LYS A 164 -4.15 13.87 -5.56
N ASN A 165 -3.69 13.71 -6.80
CA ASN A 165 -4.32 14.30 -7.99
C ASN A 165 -5.38 13.36 -8.62
N LEU A 166 -5.55 12.15 -8.07
CA LEU A 166 -6.52 11.19 -8.56
C LEU A 166 -7.91 11.43 -7.95
N PRO A 167 -8.98 11.09 -8.67
CA PRO A 167 -10.33 11.17 -8.12
C PRO A 167 -10.49 10.25 -6.91
N LEU A 168 -11.38 10.63 -6.00
CA LEU A 168 -11.77 9.76 -4.90
C LEU A 168 -12.45 8.50 -5.46
N LEU A 169 -11.93 7.35 -5.03
CA LEU A 169 -12.47 6.04 -5.40
C LEU A 169 -13.38 5.52 -4.28
N THR A 170 -14.25 4.59 -4.63
CA THR A 170 -15.04 3.82 -3.66
C THR A 170 -14.29 2.55 -3.25
N PRO A 171 -14.42 2.10 -1.98
CA PRO A 171 -13.88 0.82 -1.57
C PRO A 171 -14.42 -0.33 -2.44
N ASN A 172 -13.53 -1.15 -2.97
CA ASN A 172 -13.89 -2.37 -3.69
C ASN A 172 -13.37 -3.61 -2.94
N PRO A 173 -14.20 -4.26 -2.11
CA PRO A 173 -13.84 -5.47 -1.36
C PRO A 173 -13.30 -6.61 -2.23
N SER A 174 -13.95 -6.88 -3.37
CA SER A 174 -13.59 -7.99 -4.25
C SER A 174 -12.21 -7.78 -4.87
N LEU A 175 -11.93 -6.57 -5.35
CA LEU A 175 -10.63 -6.21 -5.90
C LEU A 175 -9.53 -6.33 -4.86
N PHE A 176 -9.76 -5.85 -3.63
CA PHE A 176 -8.80 -5.96 -2.54
C PHE A 176 -8.51 -7.43 -2.16
N ILE A 177 -9.56 -8.24 -1.93
CA ILE A 177 -9.41 -9.65 -1.53
C ILE A 177 -8.64 -10.44 -2.59
N LEU A 178 -9.00 -10.28 -3.87
CA LEU A 178 -8.33 -10.98 -4.96
C LEU A 178 -6.88 -10.52 -5.10
N ALA A 179 -6.59 -9.23 -4.96
CA ALA A 179 -5.22 -8.72 -4.98
C ALA A 179 -4.38 -9.30 -3.83
N VAL A 180 -4.93 -9.42 -2.63
CA VAL A 180 -4.28 -10.10 -1.49
C VAL A 180 -3.99 -11.57 -1.79
N GLN A 181 -4.98 -12.31 -2.31
CA GLN A 181 -4.79 -13.72 -2.65
C GLN A 181 -3.71 -13.90 -3.73
N HIS A 182 -3.75 -13.11 -4.79
CA HIS A 182 -2.80 -13.16 -5.89
C HIS A 182 -1.38 -12.77 -5.44
N ALA A 183 -1.25 -11.70 -4.64
CA ALA A 183 0.01 -11.26 -4.05
C ALA A 183 0.69 -12.38 -3.25
N ARG A 184 -0.07 -13.12 -2.44
CA ARG A 184 0.45 -14.23 -1.63
C ARG A 184 0.92 -15.42 -2.46
N ILE A 185 0.22 -15.75 -3.56
CA ILE A 185 0.59 -16.89 -4.41
C ILE A 185 1.93 -16.61 -5.12
N HIS A 186 2.12 -15.39 -5.62
CA HIS A 186 3.28 -15.05 -6.46
C HIS A 186 4.49 -14.49 -5.69
N GLN A 187 4.33 -13.99 -4.46
CA GLN A 187 5.48 -13.56 -3.62
C GLN A 187 6.16 -14.72 -2.88
N ASN A 188 5.45 -15.83 -2.65
CA ASN A 188 6.04 -17.03 -2.04
C ASN A 188 6.86 -17.88 -3.03
N ALA A 189 6.93 -17.47 -4.30
CA ALA A 189 7.64 -18.18 -5.37
C ALA A 189 9.02 -17.59 -5.69
N SER A 190 9.45 -16.59 -4.91
CA SER A 190 10.73 -15.86 -5.05
C SER A 190 11.55 -15.92 -3.78
#